data_AF-A0A956GUK6-F1
#
_entry.id   AF-A0A956GUK6-F1
#
_cell.length_a   1.000
_cell.length_b   1.000
_cell.length_c   1.000
_cell.angle_alpha   90.00
_cell.angle_beta   90.00
_cell.angle_gamma   90.00
#
_symmetry.space_group_name_H-M   'P 1'
#
loop_
_entity.id
_entity.type
_entity.pdbx_description
1 polymer ?
#
loop_
_entity_poly.entity_id
_entity_poly.type
_entity_poly.pdbx_seq_one_letter_code
_entity_poly.pdbx_strand_id
1 'polypeptide(L)'
;MSPAKTSKASLIMVYHREPWEEHTVHGKAQWRDHRSPNGIIPTLRNVFRHNDQGLWVAWKKCKDPAQPDFQQDVTVDHNGVHVDVHRVPLTTEQVNLFYYRFSKEALWPVIFAFPGKLEVDESHWRNYVDVNRRFAEAVAARAAPDARIWVHDYNLWLVPGMLRQLLPHATIGFFHHTPFPAADVFAILPWRDQILASLLDCDLVGFHIPRYQENFVDAACNLAGARRVKTADVDDRFLTTGGALTTSRVTSVIEHPAHGQCQLGSFPVGVDVGAIDRIVASFGHRRRADAIRAEIGHRRVILSIERLDYIKGPVQKLLAYEQLLEHAPEYREKVVFVNILTPPADQIAAYRSVRKEVDLIVGRINGRFATLSWTPVRYFYKPLPYEDVLAWYDASSIAWITPLRDGLNLVAKEFVATARDRAMTLILSEFAGAQVELKHVIAANPYAPASMDAALRKALEMPDDEQRERMAAMDKIVRGHDVAAWADEFLTAMTPRHELRRSA
;
A
#
# COMPACT_ATOMS: atom_id res chain seq x y z
N MET A 1 -26.08 -18.51 -2.87
CA MET A 1 -24.94 -18.47 -1.93
C MET A 1 -25.08 -19.70 -1.06
N SER A 2 -24.12 -20.61 -1.11
CA SER A 2 -24.09 -21.73 -0.17
C SER A 2 -23.59 -21.20 1.17
N PRO A 3 -24.16 -21.61 2.31
CA PRO A 3 -23.64 -21.24 3.63
C PRO A 3 -22.21 -21.76 3.78
N ALA A 4 -21.30 -20.92 4.28
CA ALA A 4 -19.91 -21.29 4.53
C ALA A 4 -19.85 -22.44 5.56
N LYS A 5 -18.85 -23.31 5.45
CA LYS A 5 -18.65 -24.39 6.42
C LYS A 5 -18.25 -23.77 7.77
N THR A 6 -18.92 -24.18 8.84
CA THR A 6 -18.63 -23.76 10.23
C THR A 6 -17.36 -24.40 10.82
N SER A 7 -16.43 -24.86 9.98
CA SER A 7 -15.17 -25.47 10.41
C SER A 7 -14.17 -24.42 10.87
N LYS A 8 -13.36 -24.78 11.87
CA LYS A 8 -12.23 -23.95 12.33
C LYS A 8 -11.17 -23.86 11.22
N ALA A 9 -10.59 -22.68 11.03
CA ALA A 9 -9.61 -22.40 9.97
C ALA A 9 -8.17 -22.44 10.50
N SER A 10 -7.25 -22.99 9.70
CA SER A 10 -5.81 -23.07 10.00
C SER A 10 -5.03 -21.83 9.57
N LEU A 11 -5.49 -21.12 8.54
CA LEU A 11 -4.98 -19.80 8.13
C LEU A 11 -6.12 -18.78 8.18
N ILE A 12 -5.94 -17.70 8.94
CA ILE A 12 -6.92 -16.63 9.07
C ILE A 12 -6.29 -15.30 8.67
N MET A 13 -6.75 -14.75 7.55
CA MET A 13 -6.41 -13.41 7.08
C MET A 13 -7.36 -12.40 7.73
N VAL A 14 -6.82 -11.41 8.44
CA VAL A 14 -7.61 -10.37 9.09
C VAL A 14 -7.30 -9.03 8.44
N TYR A 15 -8.23 -8.54 7.62
CA TYR A 15 -8.10 -7.26 6.94
C TYR A 15 -9.41 -6.49 6.99
N HIS A 16 -9.34 -5.19 7.21
CA HIS A 16 -10.55 -4.40 7.43
C HIS A 16 -11.54 -4.43 6.26
N ARG A 17 -11.13 -4.74 5.03
CA ARG A 17 -12.04 -4.81 3.86
C ARG A 17 -12.24 -6.25 3.40
N GLU A 18 -13.45 -6.53 2.89
CA GLU A 18 -13.75 -7.78 2.20
C GLU A 18 -12.82 -7.99 1.00
N PRO A 19 -12.60 -9.24 0.56
CA PRO A 19 -11.78 -9.49 -0.61
C PRO A 19 -12.45 -8.93 -1.87
N TRP A 20 -13.78 -8.87 -1.99
CA TRP A 20 -14.47 -8.19 -3.11
C TRP A 20 -15.63 -7.33 -2.62
N GLU A 21 -16.08 -6.38 -3.45
CA GLU A 21 -17.34 -5.70 -3.19
C GLU A 21 -18.51 -6.57 -3.62
N GLU A 22 -19.40 -6.82 -2.67
CA GLU A 22 -20.73 -7.30 -2.98
C GLU A 22 -21.58 -6.16 -3.53
N HIS A 23 -22.28 -6.43 -4.63
CA HIS A 23 -23.30 -5.54 -5.17
C HIS A 23 -24.49 -6.35 -5.67
N THR A 24 -25.67 -5.76 -5.59
CA THR A 24 -26.92 -6.43 -6.01
C THR A 24 -27.22 -6.11 -7.46
N VAL A 25 -27.32 -7.15 -8.29
CA VAL A 25 -27.73 -7.06 -9.71
C VAL A 25 -28.95 -7.94 -9.90
N HIS A 26 -30.07 -7.35 -10.33
CA HIS A 26 -31.36 -8.05 -10.49
C HIS A 26 -31.79 -8.86 -9.25
N GLY A 27 -31.57 -8.31 -8.05
CA GLY A 27 -31.92 -8.97 -6.78
C GLY A 27 -30.96 -10.09 -6.34
N LYS A 28 -29.89 -10.37 -7.09
CA LYS A 28 -28.86 -11.35 -6.71
C LYS A 28 -27.55 -10.67 -6.33
N ALA A 29 -26.91 -11.14 -5.26
CA ALA A 29 -25.57 -10.72 -4.89
C ALA A 29 -24.57 -11.16 -5.96
N GLN A 30 -23.74 -10.22 -6.41
CA GLN A 30 -22.62 -10.45 -7.31
C GLN A 30 -21.36 -9.79 -6.75
N TRP A 31 -20.21 -10.38 -7.07
CA TRP A 31 -18.90 -9.90 -6.66
C TRP A 31 -18.29 -9.03 -7.76
N ARG A 32 -17.63 -7.94 -7.36
CA ARG A 32 -16.83 -7.10 -8.26
C ARG A 32 -15.60 -6.58 -7.55
N ASP A 33 -14.64 -6.11 -8.32
CA ASP A 33 -13.50 -5.38 -7.77
C ASP A 33 -13.91 -4.08 -7.07
N HIS A 34 -13.09 -3.68 -6.09
CA HIS A 34 -13.30 -2.46 -5.35
C HIS A 34 -13.19 -1.24 -6.27
N ARG A 35 -14.12 -0.30 -6.11
CA ARG A 35 -14.08 0.97 -6.87
C ARG A 35 -12.94 1.87 -6.43
N SER A 36 -12.58 1.81 -5.14
CA SER A 36 -11.42 2.52 -4.62
C SER A 36 -10.17 1.66 -4.83
N PRO A 37 -9.13 2.19 -5.50
CA PRO A 37 -7.91 1.45 -5.74
C PRO A 37 -7.24 1.21 -4.40
N ASN A 38 -7.22 -0.05 -3.98
CA ASN A 38 -6.45 -0.51 -2.85
C ASN A 38 -5.47 -1.54 -3.36
N GLY A 39 -4.22 -1.12 -3.54
CA GLY A 39 -3.21 -1.92 -4.21
C GLY A 39 -2.93 -3.26 -3.53
N ILE A 40 -3.23 -3.38 -2.23
CA ILE A 40 -2.92 -4.60 -1.47
C ILE A 40 -3.99 -5.69 -1.53
N ILE A 41 -5.26 -5.36 -1.77
CA ILE A 41 -6.33 -6.38 -1.78
C ILE A 41 -6.08 -7.43 -2.87
N PRO A 42 -5.76 -7.06 -4.13
CA PRO A 42 -5.36 -8.03 -5.15
C PRO A 42 -4.23 -8.94 -4.69
N THR A 43 -3.22 -8.38 -4.02
CA THR A 43 -2.09 -9.11 -3.46
C THR A 43 -2.55 -10.14 -2.41
N LEU A 44 -3.33 -9.72 -1.42
CA LEU A 44 -3.81 -10.61 -0.34
C LEU A 44 -4.72 -11.73 -0.85
N ARG A 45 -5.56 -11.46 -1.86
CA ARG A 45 -6.40 -12.50 -2.48
C ARG A 45 -5.56 -13.62 -3.09
N ASN A 46 -4.38 -13.30 -3.63
CA ASN A 46 -3.56 -14.29 -4.33
C ASN A 46 -3.05 -15.39 -3.39
N VAL A 47 -2.91 -15.09 -2.09
CA VAL A 47 -2.58 -16.08 -1.04
C VAL A 47 -3.59 -17.22 -1.01
N PHE A 48 -4.87 -16.94 -1.30
CA PHE A 48 -5.94 -17.92 -1.26
C PHE A 48 -6.07 -18.78 -2.53
N ARG A 49 -5.31 -18.49 -3.60
CA ARG A 49 -5.32 -19.35 -4.81
C ARG A 49 -4.82 -20.77 -4.54
N HIS A 50 -4.01 -20.94 -3.49
CA HIS A 50 -3.42 -22.22 -3.10
C HIS A 50 -3.81 -22.64 -1.67
N ASN A 51 -4.79 -21.96 -1.06
CA ASN A 51 -5.19 -22.15 0.33
C ASN A 51 -6.72 -22.20 0.46
N ASP A 52 -7.33 -23.28 -0.04
CA ASP A 52 -8.80 -23.44 -0.12
C ASP A 52 -9.49 -23.61 1.25
N GLN A 53 -8.73 -23.66 2.35
CA GLN A 53 -9.24 -23.76 3.73
C GLN A 53 -8.99 -22.49 4.56
N GLY A 54 -8.57 -21.40 3.92
CA GLY A 54 -8.33 -20.13 4.60
C GLY A 54 -9.63 -19.36 4.89
N LEU A 55 -9.62 -18.60 5.97
CA LEU A 55 -10.71 -17.68 6.34
C LEU A 55 -10.26 -16.23 6.17
N TRP A 56 -11.12 -15.39 5.61
CA TRP A 56 -10.96 -13.94 5.57
C TRP A 56 -11.91 -13.25 6.54
N VAL A 57 -11.39 -12.49 7.49
CA VAL A 57 -12.19 -11.70 8.43
C VAL A 57 -12.14 -10.23 8.04
N ALA A 58 -13.30 -9.63 7.77
CA ALA A 58 -13.46 -8.24 7.33
C ALA A 58 -14.72 -7.59 7.91
N TRP A 59 -14.81 -6.26 7.92
CA TRP A 59 -16.06 -5.62 8.30
C TRP A 59 -17.06 -5.55 7.14
N LYS A 60 -18.34 -5.59 7.47
CA LYS A 60 -19.44 -5.27 6.56
C LYS A 60 -20.38 -4.27 7.20
N LYS A 61 -20.77 -3.24 6.44
CA LYS A 61 -21.75 -2.26 6.92
C LYS A 61 -23.11 -2.95 7.12
N CYS A 62 -23.68 -2.83 8.30
CA CYS A 62 -25.04 -3.25 8.62
C CYS A 62 -25.86 -2.06 9.13
N LYS A 63 -27.18 -2.10 8.94
CA LYS A 63 -28.08 -1.10 9.55
C LYS A 63 -28.21 -1.34 11.05
N ASP A 64 -28.35 -2.60 11.44
CA ASP A 64 -28.41 -3.05 12.81
C ASP A 64 -27.70 -4.43 12.91
N PRO A 65 -26.66 -4.58 13.75
CA PRO A 65 -25.97 -5.85 13.97
C PRO A 65 -26.87 -6.98 14.50
N ALA A 66 -28.01 -6.66 15.12
CA ALA A 66 -28.97 -7.64 15.64
C ALA A 66 -29.99 -8.12 14.59
N GLN A 67 -29.92 -7.63 13.34
CA GLN A 67 -30.83 -8.08 12.29
C GLN A 67 -30.56 -9.53 11.89
N PRO A 68 -31.59 -10.40 11.85
CA PRO A 68 -31.44 -11.81 11.50
C PRO A 68 -30.99 -12.04 10.06
N ASP A 69 -31.20 -11.06 9.17
CA ASP A 69 -30.86 -11.16 7.74
C ASP A 69 -29.40 -10.76 7.42
N PHE A 70 -28.61 -10.35 8.41
CA PHE A 70 -27.20 -10.06 8.19
C PHE A 70 -26.43 -11.36 7.92
N GLN A 71 -26.02 -11.56 6.68
CA GLN A 71 -25.17 -12.69 6.29
C GLN A 71 -23.76 -12.49 6.84
N GLN A 72 -23.53 -13.06 8.02
CA GLN A 72 -22.25 -13.00 8.72
C GLN A 72 -21.18 -13.85 8.03
N ASP A 73 -21.56 -14.97 7.42
CA ASP A 73 -20.65 -15.86 6.72
C ASP A 73 -21.06 -16.03 5.27
N VAL A 74 -20.09 -15.85 4.38
CA VAL A 74 -20.28 -16.04 2.94
C VAL A 74 -19.08 -16.73 2.35
N THR A 75 -19.31 -17.61 1.38
CA THR A 75 -18.24 -18.15 0.54
C THR A 75 -18.16 -17.31 -0.73
N VAL A 76 -16.98 -16.77 -1.02
CA VAL A 76 -16.70 -16.02 -2.23
C VAL A 76 -15.96 -16.92 -3.21
N ASP A 77 -16.56 -17.09 -4.38
CA ASP A 77 -15.92 -17.70 -5.55
C ASP A 77 -15.90 -16.65 -6.66
N HIS A 78 -14.72 -16.09 -6.92
CA HIS A 78 -14.55 -15.04 -7.92
C HIS A 78 -13.12 -15.02 -8.48
N ASN A 79 -12.99 -14.89 -9.80
CA ASN A 79 -11.71 -14.86 -10.51
C ASN A 79 -10.76 -16.02 -10.15
N GLY A 80 -11.32 -17.22 -9.94
CA GLY A 80 -10.56 -18.44 -9.63
C GLY A 80 -9.99 -18.47 -8.21
N VAL A 81 -10.52 -17.66 -7.30
CA VAL A 81 -10.20 -17.70 -5.87
C VAL A 81 -11.44 -18.12 -5.10
N HIS A 82 -11.28 -19.13 -4.26
CA HIS A 82 -12.30 -19.61 -3.34
C HIS A 82 -11.90 -19.24 -1.91
N VAL A 83 -12.72 -18.47 -1.21
CA VAL A 83 -12.42 -18.05 0.17
C VAL A 83 -13.69 -17.89 0.99
N ASP A 84 -13.68 -18.45 2.20
CA ASP A 84 -14.70 -18.18 3.19
C ASP A 84 -14.44 -16.82 3.85
N VAL A 85 -15.48 -15.99 3.93
CA VAL A 85 -15.41 -14.65 4.50
C VAL A 85 -16.34 -14.56 5.71
N HIS A 86 -15.76 -14.19 6.84
CA HIS A 86 -16.49 -13.83 8.05
C HIS A 86 -16.58 -12.31 8.17
N ARG A 87 -17.82 -11.81 8.27
CA ARG A 87 -18.15 -10.39 8.25
C ARG A 87 -18.43 -9.87 9.65
N VAL A 88 -17.60 -8.94 10.13
CA VAL A 88 -17.83 -8.18 11.36
C VAL A 88 -18.87 -7.08 11.08
N PRO A 89 -20.07 -7.12 11.69
CA PRO A 89 -21.14 -6.18 11.35
C PRO A 89 -20.89 -4.79 11.94
N LEU A 90 -20.59 -3.76 11.15
CA LEU A 90 -20.41 -2.39 11.66
C LEU A 90 -21.57 -1.48 11.26
N THR A 91 -22.08 -0.67 12.19
CA THR A 91 -23.05 0.37 11.85
C THR A 91 -22.43 1.43 10.93
N THR A 92 -23.27 2.22 10.26
CA THR A 92 -22.80 3.34 9.43
C THR A 92 -21.93 4.32 10.24
N GLU A 93 -22.32 4.59 11.48
CA GLU A 93 -21.57 5.46 12.39
C GLU A 93 -20.22 4.84 12.77
N GLN A 94 -20.20 3.56 13.18
CA GLN A 94 -18.95 2.87 13.51
C GLN A 94 -17.96 2.90 12.34
N VAL A 95 -18.42 2.63 11.10
CA VAL A 95 -17.58 2.72 9.90
C VAL A 95 -17.05 4.14 9.68
N ASN A 96 -17.89 5.15 9.88
CA ASN A 96 -17.50 6.54 9.72
C ASN A 96 -16.39 6.93 10.70
N LEU A 97 -16.59 6.66 11.99
CA LEU A 97 -15.63 6.99 13.03
C LEU A 97 -14.35 6.16 12.90
N PHE A 98 -14.45 4.85 12.64
CA PHE A 98 -13.31 3.94 12.52
C PHE A 98 -12.44 4.24 11.30
N TYR A 99 -13.04 4.29 10.11
CA TYR A 99 -12.29 4.28 8.85
C TYR A 99 -12.13 5.67 8.24
N TYR A 100 -13.19 6.48 8.16
CA TYR A 100 -13.12 7.78 7.49
C TYR A 100 -12.56 8.88 8.38
N ARG A 101 -12.78 8.80 9.70
CA ARG A 101 -12.28 9.79 10.68
C ARG A 101 -11.00 9.29 11.34
N PHE A 102 -11.08 8.42 12.35
CA PHE A 102 -9.93 8.01 13.16
C PHE A 102 -8.73 7.54 12.32
N SER A 103 -8.94 6.59 11.42
CA SER A 103 -7.86 6.04 10.60
C SER A 103 -7.24 7.02 9.60
N LYS A 104 -7.93 8.10 9.20
CA LYS A 104 -7.46 9.05 8.17
C LYS A 104 -7.11 10.44 8.71
N GLU A 105 -7.67 10.82 9.84
CA GLU A 105 -7.50 12.12 10.48
C GLU A 105 -6.64 12.02 11.75
N ALA A 106 -6.60 10.86 12.41
CA ALA A 106 -5.72 10.64 13.58
C ALA A 106 -4.45 9.86 13.21
N LEU A 107 -4.59 8.65 12.69
CA LEU A 107 -3.43 7.77 12.46
C LEU A 107 -2.63 8.14 11.21
N TRP A 108 -3.31 8.36 10.08
CA TRP A 108 -2.66 8.62 8.79
C TRP A 108 -1.68 9.81 8.81
N PRO A 109 -2.00 10.97 9.41
CA PRO A 109 -1.04 12.07 9.49
C PRO A 109 0.24 11.69 10.21
N VAL A 110 0.17 10.98 11.35
CA VAL A 110 1.36 10.59 12.11
C VAL A 110 2.16 9.51 11.38
N ILE A 111 1.49 8.49 10.84
CA ILE A 111 2.10 7.41 10.04
C ILE A 111 2.97 7.98 8.91
N PHE A 112 2.49 9.03 8.25
CA PHE A 112 3.20 9.68 7.14
C PHE A 112 4.00 10.92 7.56
N ALA A 113 4.24 11.15 8.86
CA ALA A 113 5.04 12.26 9.40
C ALA A 113 4.53 13.68 9.03
N PHE A 114 3.21 13.87 9.05
CA PHE A 114 2.52 15.16 8.96
C PHE A 114 1.73 15.48 10.25
N PRO A 115 2.37 15.53 11.43
CA PRO A 115 1.67 15.67 12.72
C PRO A 115 0.87 16.97 12.85
N GLY A 116 1.19 18.02 12.09
CA GLY A 116 0.38 19.25 12.03
C GLY A 116 -1.03 19.07 11.44
N LYS A 117 -1.38 17.87 10.97
CA LYS A 117 -2.72 17.49 10.49
C LYS A 117 -3.43 16.49 11.42
N LEU A 118 -2.84 16.19 12.58
CA LEU A 118 -3.40 15.27 13.57
C LEU A 118 -4.64 15.87 14.21
N GLU A 119 -5.76 15.15 14.14
CA GLU A 119 -6.97 15.43 14.91
C GLU A 119 -7.15 14.37 15.98
N VAL A 120 -7.32 14.78 17.25
CA VAL A 120 -7.50 13.89 18.39
C VAL A 120 -8.92 13.98 18.91
N ASP A 121 -9.60 12.84 18.97
CA ASP A 121 -10.93 12.71 19.57
C ASP A 121 -11.04 11.35 20.29
N GLU A 122 -11.24 11.39 21.60
CA GLU A 122 -11.34 10.20 22.45
C GLU A 122 -12.55 9.33 22.13
N SER A 123 -13.65 9.90 21.62
CA SER A 123 -14.81 9.12 21.18
C SER A 123 -14.47 8.26 19.96
N HIS A 124 -13.66 8.78 19.05
CA HIS A 124 -13.16 8.05 17.89
C HIS A 124 -12.24 6.90 18.32
N TRP A 125 -11.38 7.14 19.33
CA TRP A 125 -10.53 6.08 19.90
C TRP A 125 -11.34 4.96 20.52
N ARG A 126 -12.35 5.26 21.35
CA ARG A 126 -13.23 4.24 21.95
C ARG A 126 -13.89 3.37 20.88
N ASN A 127 -14.37 3.98 19.80
CA ASN A 127 -14.90 3.24 18.66
C ASN A 127 -13.83 2.38 17.96
N TYR A 128 -12.60 2.87 17.81
CA TYR A 128 -11.49 2.10 17.25
C TYR A 128 -11.15 0.86 18.09
N VAL A 129 -11.10 1.00 19.42
CA VAL A 129 -10.92 -0.11 20.37
C VAL A 129 -12.07 -1.11 20.26
N ASP A 130 -13.32 -0.64 20.23
CA ASP A 130 -14.51 -1.49 20.09
C ASP A 130 -14.48 -2.30 18.79
N VAL A 131 -14.20 -1.66 17.66
CA VAL A 131 -14.09 -2.35 16.37
C VAL A 131 -12.97 -3.40 16.40
N ASN A 132 -11.77 -3.06 16.89
CA ASN A 132 -10.66 -4.01 17.00
C ASN A 132 -11.01 -5.22 17.89
N ARG A 133 -11.70 -5.00 19.01
CA ARG A 133 -12.19 -6.06 19.90
C ARG A 133 -13.11 -7.02 19.16
N ARG A 134 -14.04 -6.50 18.37
CA ARG A 134 -14.98 -7.32 17.58
C ARG A 134 -14.30 -8.13 16.49
N PHE A 135 -13.24 -7.60 15.88
CA PHE A 135 -12.38 -8.37 14.99
C PHE A 135 -11.67 -9.51 15.74
N ALA A 136 -11.09 -9.23 16.91
CA ALA A 136 -10.40 -10.25 17.71
C ALA A 136 -11.36 -11.37 18.17
N GLU A 137 -12.56 -11.02 18.64
CA GLU A 137 -13.61 -11.98 19.02
C GLU A 137 -14.06 -12.85 17.84
N ALA A 138 -14.28 -12.24 16.67
CA ALA A 138 -14.66 -12.94 15.45
C ALA A 138 -13.60 -13.96 15.00
N VAL A 139 -12.32 -13.59 15.06
CA VAL A 139 -11.21 -14.49 14.77
C VAL A 139 -11.13 -15.60 15.82
N ALA A 140 -11.23 -15.27 17.11
CA ALA A 140 -11.13 -16.25 18.21
C ALA A 140 -12.22 -17.33 18.13
N ALA A 141 -13.43 -16.96 17.71
CA ALA A 141 -14.53 -17.90 17.51
C ALA A 141 -14.29 -18.92 16.37
N ARG A 142 -13.35 -18.64 15.44
CA ARG A 142 -13.11 -19.43 14.23
C ARG A 142 -11.72 -20.05 14.13
N ALA A 143 -10.79 -19.65 14.99
CA ALA A 143 -9.44 -20.17 15.02
C ALA A 143 -9.39 -21.66 15.40
N ALA A 144 -8.70 -22.46 14.59
CA ALA A 144 -8.19 -23.76 14.99
C ALA A 144 -7.14 -23.60 16.13
N PRO A 145 -6.91 -24.64 16.96
CA PRO A 145 -5.91 -24.58 18.04
C PRO A 145 -4.50 -24.21 17.56
N ASP A 146 -4.15 -24.58 16.33
CA ASP A 146 -2.88 -24.35 15.65
C ASP A 146 -2.97 -23.25 14.57
N ALA A 147 -4.03 -22.42 14.62
CA ALA A 147 -4.26 -21.41 13.61
C ALA A 147 -3.13 -20.38 13.52
N ARG A 148 -2.83 -20.04 12.27
CA ARG A 148 -1.92 -18.98 11.86
C ARG A 148 -2.77 -17.76 11.52
N ILE A 149 -2.72 -16.76 12.38
CA ILE A 149 -3.53 -15.55 12.25
C ILE A 149 -2.65 -14.45 11.68
N TRP A 150 -3.01 -13.94 10.52
CA TRP A 150 -2.29 -12.90 9.81
C TRP A 150 -3.10 -11.61 9.76
N VAL A 151 -2.73 -10.66 10.63
CA VAL A 151 -3.39 -9.37 10.77
C VAL A 151 -2.71 -8.33 9.88
N HIS A 152 -3.50 -7.50 9.20
CA HIS A 152 -3.00 -6.53 8.25
C HIS A 152 -3.39 -5.09 8.56
N ASP A 153 -2.35 -4.26 8.54
CA ASP A 153 -2.36 -2.80 8.50
C ASP A 153 -2.85 -2.07 9.74
N TYR A 154 -2.57 -0.77 9.76
CA TYR A 154 -2.74 0.11 10.89
C TYR A 154 -4.19 0.28 11.38
N ASN A 155 -5.18 -0.14 10.60
CA ASN A 155 -6.58 -0.13 11.04
C ASN A 155 -6.86 -1.17 12.16
N LEU A 156 -5.98 -2.16 12.31
CA LEU A 156 -6.17 -3.30 13.20
C LEU A 156 -5.01 -3.45 14.20
N TRP A 157 -4.32 -2.37 14.53
CA TRP A 157 -3.16 -2.40 15.45
C TRP A 157 -3.44 -2.98 16.84
N LEU A 158 -4.71 -3.02 17.29
CA LEU A 158 -5.02 -3.56 18.62
C LEU A 158 -5.42 -5.03 18.59
N VAL A 159 -5.76 -5.58 17.42
CA VAL A 159 -6.19 -6.97 17.27
C VAL A 159 -5.17 -7.97 17.82
N PRO A 160 -3.84 -7.85 17.59
CA PRO A 160 -2.90 -8.86 18.07
C PRO A 160 -2.88 -9.07 19.59
N GLY A 161 -2.80 -8.01 20.38
CA GLY A 161 -2.85 -8.08 21.84
C GLY A 161 -4.18 -8.60 22.38
N MET A 162 -5.30 -8.21 21.76
CA MET A 162 -6.62 -8.75 22.11
C MET A 162 -6.72 -10.25 21.78
N LEU A 163 -6.17 -10.68 20.65
CA LEU A 163 -6.09 -12.09 20.29
C LEU A 163 -5.18 -12.87 21.23
N ARG A 164 -4.05 -12.32 21.66
CA ARG A 164 -3.16 -13.01 22.61
C ARG A 164 -3.84 -13.31 23.94
N GLN A 165 -4.75 -12.44 24.39
CA GLN A 165 -5.56 -12.68 25.58
C GLN A 165 -6.60 -13.80 25.37
N LEU A 166 -7.25 -13.82 24.22
CA LEU A 166 -8.29 -14.82 23.88
C LEU A 166 -7.71 -16.18 23.48
N LEU A 167 -6.55 -16.18 22.82
CA LEU A 167 -5.85 -17.33 22.25
C LEU A 167 -4.36 -17.28 22.63
N PRO A 168 -3.99 -17.62 23.88
CA PRO A 168 -2.60 -17.49 24.37
C PRO A 168 -1.56 -18.24 23.54
N HIS A 169 -1.96 -19.33 22.86
CA HIS A 169 -1.10 -20.21 22.09
C HIS A 169 -1.18 -20.04 20.57
N ALA A 170 -2.03 -19.13 20.06
CA ALA A 170 -2.13 -18.90 18.63
C ALA A 170 -0.83 -18.31 18.07
N THR A 171 -0.55 -18.60 16.80
CA THR A 171 0.56 -17.96 16.07
C THR A 171 0.02 -16.69 15.41
N ILE A 172 0.51 -15.53 15.81
CA ILE A 172 -0.01 -14.21 15.43
C ILE A 172 1.07 -13.45 14.65
N GLY A 173 0.83 -13.25 13.36
CA GLY A 173 1.61 -12.36 12.51
C GLY A 173 0.89 -11.05 12.26
N PHE A 174 1.62 -9.95 12.26
CA PHE A 174 1.12 -8.64 11.83
C PHE A 174 1.95 -8.11 10.66
N PHE A 175 1.32 -7.59 9.61
CA PHE A 175 2.03 -6.93 8.52
C PHE A 175 1.60 -5.46 8.35
N HIS A 176 2.58 -4.56 8.38
CA HIS A 176 2.39 -3.12 8.30
C HIS A 176 2.61 -2.61 6.86
N HIS A 177 1.53 -2.26 6.15
CA HIS A 177 1.58 -1.88 4.72
C HIS A 177 1.91 -0.40 4.47
N THR A 178 1.80 0.43 5.50
CA THR A 178 2.18 1.84 5.45
C THR A 178 3.60 2.02 6.03
N PRO A 179 4.23 3.21 5.90
CA PRO A 179 5.45 3.49 6.66
C PRO A 179 5.21 3.27 8.15
N PHE A 180 6.22 2.80 8.87
CA PHE A 180 6.23 2.96 10.33
C PHE A 180 7.02 4.24 10.64
N PRO A 181 6.42 5.25 11.28
CA PRO A 181 7.09 6.54 11.52
C PRO A 181 8.23 6.37 12.52
N ALA A 182 9.20 7.30 12.48
CA ALA A 182 10.27 7.34 13.49
C ALA A 182 9.70 7.44 14.92
N ALA A 183 10.44 6.96 15.91
CA ALA A 183 9.92 6.80 17.27
C ALA A 183 9.42 8.11 17.91
N ASP A 184 10.09 9.23 17.64
CA ASP A 184 9.69 10.56 18.09
C ASP A 184 8.37 11.04 17.46
N VAL A 185 8.17 10.76 16.17
CA VAL A 185 6.92 11.03 15.46
C VAL A 185 5.81 10.10 15.95
N PHE A 186 6.09 8.81 16.13
CA PHE A 186 5.14 7.85 16.68
C PHE A 186 4.69 8.25 18.10
N ALA A 187 5.61 8.79 18.91
CA ALA A 187 5.33 9.23 20.27
C ALA A 187 4.27 10.35 20.36
N ILE A 188 3.97 11.05 19.27
CA ILE A 188 2.91 12.06 19.20
C ILE A 188 1.52 11.43 19.42
N LEU A 189 1.33 10.15 19.07
CA LEU A 189 0.04 9.47 19.27
C LEU A 189 -0.28 9.36 20.78
N PRO A 190 -1.48 9.80 21.22
CA PRO A 190 -1.89 9.64 22.61
C PRO A 190 -1.99 8.18 23.05
N TRP A 191 -2.34 7.29 22.13
CA TRP A 191 -2.64 5.87 22.39
C TRP A 191 -1.46 4.93 22.10
N ARG A 192 -0.25 5.49 21.96
CA ARG A 192 0.98 4.77 21.57
C ARG A 192 1.28 3.55 22.44
N ASP A 193 1.04 3.64 23.75
CA ASP A 193 1.37 2.56 24.70
C ASP A 193 0.50 1.32 24.44
N GLN A 194 -0.79 1.54 24.19
CA GLN A 194 -1.76 0.47 23.89
C GLN A 194 -1.47 -0.19 22.53
N ILE A 195 -1.05 0.62 21.55
CA ILE A 195 -0.66 0.15 20.22
C ILE A 195 0.62 -0.70 20.30
N LEU A 196 1.66 -0.20 20.97
CA LEU A 196 2.93 -0.93 21.10
C LEU A 196 2.77 -2.23 21.89
N ALA A 197 2.03 -2.19 23.01
CA ALA A 197 1.74 -3.38 23.80
C ALA A 197 1.07 -4.47 22.94
N SER A 198 0.09 -4.08 22.11
CA SER A 198 -0.58 -5.02 21.22
C SER A 198 0.35 -5.61 20.15
N LEU A 199 1.15 -4.77 19.49
CA LEU A 199 2.09 -5.24 18.46
C LEU A 199 3.21 -6.12 19.04
N LEU A 200 3.63 -5.87 20.28
CA LEU A 200 4.61 -6.70 21.01
C LEU A 200 4.09 -8.11 21.36
N ASP A 201 2.78 -8.33 21.33
CA ASP A 201 2.16 -9.65 21.53
C ASP A 201 2.14 -10.53 20.25
N CYS A 202 2.60 -9.98 19.11
CA CYS A 202 2.81 -10.74 17.89
C CYS A 202 4.00 -11.70 18.02
N ASP A 203 3.93 -12.81 17.30
CA ASP A 203 5.08 -13.70 17.08
C ASP A 203 6.00 -13.15 15.98
N LEU A 204 5.41 -12.55 14.94
CA LEU A 204 6.11 -11.87 13.85
C LEU A 204 5.45 -10.52 13.50
N VAL A 205 6.23 -9.45 13.42
CA VAL A 205 5.80 -8.18 12.82
C VAL A 205 6.61 -7.91 11.54
N GLY A 206 5.92 -7.81 10.42
CA GLY A 206 6.51 -7.55 9.10
C GLY A 206 6.32 -6.12 8.63
N PHE A 207 7.33 -5.61 7.94
CA PHE A 207 7.35 -4.29 7.31
C PHE A 207 7.78 -4.42 5.85
N HIS A 208 7.60 -3.37 5.04
CA HIS A 208 8.09 -3.39 3.66
C HIS A 208 9.61 -3.28 3.55
N ILE A 209 10.25 -2.46 4.39
CA ILE A 209 11.68 -2.16 4.27
C ILE A 209 12.37 -2.12 5.64
N PRO A 210 13.70 -2.34 5.69
CA PRO A 210 14.47 -2.34 6.94
C PRO A 210 14.33 -1.06 7.77
N ARG A 211 14.23 0.12 7.14
CA ARG A 211 14.05 1.38 7.88
C ARG A 211 12.77 1.42 8.72
N TYR A 212 11.66 0.92 8.19
CA TYR A 212 10.40 0.91 8.94
C TYR A 212 10.40 -0.13 10.05
N GLN A 213 11.05 -1.27 9.82
CA GLN A 213 11.33 -2.24 10.88
C GLN A 213 12.14 -1.60 12.01
N GLU A 214 13.23 -0.90 11.69
CA GLU A 214 14.06 -0.23 12.69
C GLU A 214 13.32 0.89 13.43
N ASN A 215 12.47 1.65 12.73
CA ASN A 215 11.62 2.65 13.38
C ASN A 215 10.68 2.02 14.42
N PHE A 216 10.12 0.83 14.14
CA PHE A 216 9.32 0.09 15.12
C PHE A 216 10.17 -0.41 16.28
N VAL A 217 11.38 -0.92 16.01
CA VAL A 217 12.31 -1.33 17.07
C VAL A 217 12.62 -0.16 18.00
N ASP A 218 12.92 1.01 17.44
CA ASP A 218 13.20 2.21 18.22
C ASP A 218 11.99 2.66 19.05
N ALA A 219 10.77 2.60 18.48
CA ALA A 219 9.56 2.90 19.23
C ALA A 219 9.32 1.89 20.36
N ALA A 220 9.46 0.59 20.09
CA ALA A 220 9.30 -0.47 21.08
C ALA A 220 10.35 -0.38 22.20
N CYS A 221 11.61 -0.10 21.87
CA CYS A 221 12.68 0.05 22.85
C CYS A 221 12.53 1.31 23.69
N ASN A 222 12.35 2.47 23.03
CA ASN A 222 12.42 3.76 23.71
C ASN A 222 11.12 4.15 24.41
N LEU A 223 9.97 3.68 23.92
CA LEU A 223 8.66 4.05 24.46
C LEU A 223 8.02 2.93 25.29
N ALA A 224 8.32 1.66 24.98
CA ALA A 224 7.74 0.50 25.66
C ALA A 224 8.75 -0.36 26.43
N GLY A 225 10.06 -0.05 26.42
CA GLY A 225 11.05 -0.78 27.23
C GLY A 225 11.45 -2.15 26.70
N ALA A 226 11.24 -2.42 25.39
CA ALA A 226 11.79 -3.62 24.76
C ALA A 226 13.32 -3.53 24.63
N ARG A 227 13.98 -4.67 24.45
CA ARG A 227 15.42 -4.79 24.20
C ARG A 227 15.69 -5.47 22.86
N ARG A 228 16.69 -4.98 22.14
CA ARG A 228 17.22 -5.63 20.92
C ARG A 228 17.91 -6.94 21.33
N VAL A 229 17.61 -8.03 20.64
CA VAL A 229 18.20 -9.36 20.91
C VAL A 229 19.10 -9.78 19.76
N LYS A 230 18.63 -9.68 18.52
CA LYS A 230 19.38 -10.12 17.33
C LYS A 230 19.41 -9.02 16.27
N THR A 231 20.61 -8.59 15.90
CA THR A 231 20.86 -7.56 14.88
C THR A 231 21.86 -8.06 13.86
N ALA A 232 21.60 -7.83 12.59
CA ALA A 232 22.46 -8.20 11.48
C ALA A 232 22.61 -7.03 10.49
N ASP A 233 23.49 -7.19 9.51
CA ASP A 233 23.54 -6.28 8.37
C ASP A 233 22.31 -6.51 7.48
N VAL A 234 21.88 -5.47 6.78
CA VAL A 234 20.74 -5.53 5.86
C VAL A 234 21.11 -6.36 4.62
N ASP A 235 20.18 -7.20 4.18
CA ASP A 235 20.32 -8.05 2.99
C ASP A 235 20.63 -7.23 1.73
N ASP A 236 21.51 -7.76 0.87
CA ASP A 236 21.98 -7.13 -0.36
C ASP A 236 20.85 -6.82 -1.35
N ARG A 237 19.64 -7.39 -1.21
CA ARG A 237 18.47 -7.00 -2.01
C ARG A 237 18.05 -5.55 -1.80
N PHE A 238 18.37 -4.96 -0.64
CA PHE A 238 18.05 -3.58 -0.30
C PHE A 238 19.25 -2.64 -0.50
N LEU A 239 18.96 -1.38 -0.78
CA LEU A 239 19.94 -0.29 -0.68
C LEU A 239 20.23 0.00 0.79
N THR A 240 21.52 0.00 1.14
CA THR A 240 22.00 0.26 2.51
C THR A 240 22.55 1.68 2.69
N THR A 241 22.81 2.40 1.60
CA THR A 241 23.30 3.79 1.60
C THR A 241 22.72 4.59 0.43
N GLY A 242 22.84 5.92 0.49
CA GLY A 242 22.55 6.82 -0.64
C GLY A 242 21.08 7.15 -0.88
N GLY A 243 20.14 6.62 -0.10
CA GLY A 243 18.71 6.95 -0.18
C GLY A 243 18.14 7.40 1.16
N ALA A 244 17.05 8.18 1.14
CA ALA A 244 16.47 8.75 2.36
C ALA A 244 15.91 7.70 3.33
N LEU A 245 15.59 6.51 2.84
CA LEU A 245 15.03 5.40 3.61
C LEU A 245 16.01 4.23 3.81
N THR A 246 17.30 4.39 3.50
CA THR A 246 18.28 3.30 3.65
C THR A 246 18.77 3.16 5.09
N THR A 247 19.04 1.93 5.53
CA THR A 247 19.75 1.62 6.78
C THR A 247 20.72 0.46 6.51
N SER A 248 21.85 0.41 7.22
CA SER A 248 22.86 -0.64 7.04
C SER A 248 22.67 -1.84 7.97
N ARG A 249 21.94 -1.65 9.08
CA ARG A 249 21.68 -2.70 10.08
C ARG A 249 20.18 -2.84 10.34
N VAL A 250 19.78 -4.04 10.74
CA VAL A 250 18.40 -4.39 11.06
C VAL A 250 18.32 -5.39 12.22
N THR A 251 17.39 -5.17 13.15
CA THR A 251 17.09 -6.04 14.28
C THR A 251 15.95 -6.99 13.94
N SER A 252 16.22 -8.29 13.95
CA SER A 252 15.27 -9.35 13.62
C SER A 252 14.55 -9.95 14.83
N VAL A 253 15.04 -9.69 16.05
CA VAL A 253 14.38 -10.13 17.29
C VAL A 253 14.51 -9.05 18.35
N ILE A 254 13.36 -8.71 18.95
CA ILE A 254 13.28 -7.91 20.17
C ILE A 254 12.63 -8.72 21.29
N GLU A 255 12.85 -8.31 22.53
CA GLU A 255 12.25 -8.92 23.71
C GLU A 255 11.73 -7.86 24.67
N HIS A 256 10.55 -8.08 25.22
CA HIS A 256 9.97 -7.21 26.24
C HIS A 256 9.65 -8.03 27.51
N PRO A 257 9.92 -7.54 28.73
CA PRO A 257 9.73 -8.33 29.95
C PRO A 257 8.31 -8.85 30.16
N ALA A 258 7.29 -8.05 29.84
CA ALA A 258 5.88 -8.43 30.01
C ALA A 258 5.30 -9.15 28.79
N HIS A 259 5.85 -8.90 27.60
CA HIS A 259 5.25 -9.41 26.37
C HIS A 259 5.98 -10.64 25.85
N GLY A 260 7.28 -10.80 26.08
CA GLY A 260 8.12 -11.89 25.55
C GLY A 260 8.91 -11.49 24.31
N GLN A 261 9.35 -12.47 23.53
CA GLN A 261 10.06 -12.24 22.27
C GLN A 261 9.08 -11.99 21.11
N CYS A 262 9.48 -11.10 20.21
CA CYS A 262 8.78 -10.77 18.97
C CYS A 262 9.81 -10.77 17.82
N GLN A 263 9.55 -11.57 16.78
CA GLN A 263 10.37 -11.59 15.57
C GLN A 263 9.95 -10.45 14.65
N LEU A 264 10.91 -9.96 13.86
CA LEU A 264 10.73 -8.85 12.95
C LEU A 264 11.34 -9.17 11.58
N GLY A 265 10.68 -8.75 10.52
CA GLY A 265 11.19 -8.92 9.17
C GLY A 265 10.74 -7.85 8.19
N SER A 266 11.51 -7.71 7.11
CA SER A 266 11.27 -6.77 6.02
C SER A 266 10.93 -7.54 4.76
N PHE A 267 9.65 -7.57 4.39
CA PHE A 267 9.08 -8.30 3.27
C PHE A 267 8.38 -7.29 2.34
N PRO A 268 9.09 -6.72 1.35
CA PRO A 268 8.48 -5.78 0.42
C PRO A 268 7.46 -6.52 -0.45
N VAL A 269 6.23 -5.99 -0.52
CA VAL A 269 5.17 -6.63 -1.30
C VAL A 269 5.50 -6.56 -2.80
N GLY A 270 5.28 -7.67 -3.50
CA GLY A 270 5.36 -7.74 -4.96
C GLY A 270 4.03 -7.49 -5.67
N VAL A 271 4.09 -7.46 -7.00
CA VAL A 271 2.92 -7.39 -7.90
C VAL A 271 2.56 -8.79 -8.43
N ASP A 272 1.34 -9.01 -8.91
CA ASP A 272 0.98 -10.24 -9.64
C ASP A 272 1.50 -10.15 -11.09
N VAL A 273 2.79 -10.48 -11.25
CA VAL A 273 3.50 -10.44 -12.54
C VAL A 273 2.78 -11.30 -13.58
N GLY A 274 2.31 -12.48 -13.19
CA GLY A 274 1.59 -13.38 -14.10
C GLY A 274 0.27 -12.77 -14.62
N ALA A 275 -0.47 -12.06 -13.76
CA ALA A 275 -1.68 -11.34 -14.18
C ALA A 275 -1.35 -10.16 -15.12
N ILE A 276 -0.32 -9.37 -14.79
CA ILE A 276 0.15 -8.28 -15.65
C ILE A 276 0.55 -8.82 -17.02
N ASP A 277 1.31 -9.91 -17.07
CA ASP A 277 1.76 -10.49 -18.33
C ASP A 277 0.61 -10.98 -19.21
N ARG A 278 -0.41 -11.61 -18.61
CA ARG A 278 -1.62 -12.02 -19.35
C ARG A 278 -2.36 -10.82 -19.93
N ILE A 279 -2.52 -9.75 -19.15
CA ILE A 279 -3.22 -8.54 -19.61
C ILE A 279 -2.43 -7.87 -20.73
N VAL A 280 -1.14 -7.64 -20.53
CA VAL A 280 -0.26 -6.95 -21.51
C VAL A 280 -0.13 -7.76 -22.81
N ALA A 281 -0.15 -9.10 -22.72
CA ALA A 281 -0.15 -9.98 -23.89
C ALA A 281 -1.49 -10.01 -24.66
N SER A 282 -2.58 -9.46 -24.13
CA SER A 282 -3.89 -9.49 -24.79
C SER A 282 -3.96 -8.51 -25.98
N PHE A 283 -4.73 -8.89 -27.01
CA PHE A 283 -4.98 -8.00 -28.16
C PHE A 283 -5.71 -6.72 -27.75
N GLY A 284 -6.67 -6.84 -26.81
CA GLY A 284 -7.43 -5.70 -26.31
C GLY A 284 -6.55 -4.65 -25.64
N HIS A 285 -5.58 -5.08 -24.82
CA HIS A 285 -4.62 -4.18 -24.19
C HIS A 285 -3.73 -3.46 -25.22
N ARG A 286 -3.12 -4.20 -26.16
CA ARG A 286 -2.26 -3.59 -27.21
C ARG A 286 -3.00 -2.50 -27.98
N ARG A 287 -4.24 -2.78 -28.41
CA ARG A 287 -5.08 -1.81 -29.11
C ARG A 287 -5.36 -0.55 -28.27
N ARG A 288 -5.59 -0.69 -26.96
CA ARG A 288 -5.80 0.46 -26.06
C ARG A 288 -4.54 1.30 -25.94
N ALA A 289 -3.38 0.68 -25.73
CA ALA A 289 -2.11 1.39 -25.63
C ALA A 289 -1.74 2.11 -26.94
N ASP A 290 -1.97 1.47 -28.09
CA ASP A 290 -1.79 2.08 -29.41
C ASP A 290 -2.73 3.28 -29.63
N ALA A 291 -3.99 3.17 -29.19
CA ALA A 291 -4.93 4.28 -29.27
C ALA A 291 -4.48 5.48 -28.40
N ILE A 292 -3.98 5.22 -27.18
CA ILE A 292 -3.41 6.27 -26.32
C ILE A 292 -2.21 6.93 -27.00
N ARG A 293 -1.28 6.15 -27.55
CA ARG A 293 -0.11 6.67 -28.29
C ARG A 293 -0.53 7.53 -29.48
N ALA A 294 -1.53 7.09 -30.26
CA ALA A 294 -2.05 7.83 -31.40
C ALA A 294 -2.67 9.18 -30.99
N GLU A 295 -3.38 9.25 -29.87
CA GLU A 295 -4.02 10.48 -29.37
C GLU A 295 -3.01 11.50 -28.81
N ILE A 296 -1.88 11.02 -28.30
CA ILE A 296 -0.79 11.85 -27.76
C ILE A 296 0.11 12.35 -28.90
N GLY A 297 0.28 11.54 -29.94
CA GLY A 297 1.09 11.83 -31.12
C GLY A 297 2.58 11.60 -30.84
N HIS A 298 3.43 12.45 -31.41
CA HIS A 298 4.90 12.33 -31.33
C HIS A 298 5.49 12.78 -29.98
N ARG A 299 4.65 13.12 -29.01
CA ARG A 299 5.09 13.73 -27.75
C ARG A 299 5.48 12.66 -26.74
N ARG A 300 6.51 12.94 -25.96
CA ARG A 300 6.89 12.06 -24.84
C ARG A 300 5.92 12.24 -23.68
N VAL A 301 5.45 11.11 -23.16
CA VAL A 301 4.50 11.08 -22.05
C VAL A 301 5.26 10.96 -20.74
N ILE A 302 5.04 11.94 -19.86
CA ILE A 302 5.37 11.85 -18.44
C ILE A 302 4.08 11.45 -17.73
N LEU A 303 4.05 10.28 -17.09
CA LEU A 303 2.85 9.72 -16.49
C LEU A 303 2.94 9.72 -14.97
N SER A 304 1.88 10.19 -14.33
CA SER A 304 1.66 10.01 -12.89
C SER A 304 0.27 9.46 -12.65
N ILE A 305 0.17 8.25 -12.09
CA ILE A 305 -1.08 7.61 -11.68
C ILE A 305 -1.05 7.36 -10.18
N GLU A 306 -2.02 7.93 -9.45
CA GLU A 306 -2.11 7.76 -8.01
C GLU A 306 -3.51 8.11 -7.48
N ARG A 307 -3.75 7.88 -6.19
CA ARG A 307 -4.91 8.43 -5.50
C ARG A 307 -4.65 9.88 -5.14
N LEU A 308 -5.69 10.71 -5.13
CA LEU A 308 -5.60 12.03 -4.54
C LEU A 308 -5.39 11.88 -3.02
N ASP A 309 -4.18 12.16 -2.59
CA ASP A 309 -3.76 12.26 -1.20
C ASP A 309 -2.59 13.25 -1.13
N TYR A 310 -2.53 14.07 -0.08
CA TYR A 310 -1.46 15.04 0.08
C TYR A 310 -0.08 14.37 0.19
N ILE A 311 0.00 13.13 0.69
CA ILE A 311 1.27 12.39 0.79
C ILE A 311 1.85 12.04 -0.58
N LYS A 312 1.02 12.02 -1.63
CA LYS A 312 1.44 11.61 -2.98
C LYS A 312 2.15 12.73 -3.76
N GLY A 313 2.24 13.91 -3.16
CA GLY A 313 2.93 15.06 -3.73
C GLY A 313 2.41 15.55 -5.09
N PRO A 314 1.09 15.56 -5.37
CA PRO A 314 0.58 15.99 -6.67
C PRO A 314 0.91 17.46 -6.97
N VAL A 315 0.89 18.31 -5.94
CA VAL A 315 1.27 19.73 -6.02
C VAL A 315 2.73 19.89 -6.41
N GLN A 316 3.64 19.18 -5.73
CA GLN A 316 5.08 19.26 -5.98
C GLN A 316 5.44 18.88 -7.42
N LYS A 317 4.79 17.84 -7.97
CA LYS A 317 4.97 17.45 -9.38
C LYS A 317 4.50 18.52 -10.35
N LEU A 318 3.32 19.09 -10.13
CA LEU A 318 2.79 20.14 -11.01
C LEU A 318 3.68 21.39 -10.99
N LEU A 319 4.14 21.81 -9.82
CA LEU A 319 5.06 22.94 -9.68
C LEU A 319 6.40 22.67 -10.37
N ALA A 320 6.97 21.48 -10.21
CA ALA A 320 8.22 21.10 -10.89
C ALA A 320 8.05 21.03 -12.42
N TYR A 321 6.91 20.54 -12.90
CA TYR A 321 6.61 20.53 -14.34
C TYR A 321 6.44 21.94 -14.91
N GLU A 322 5.78 22.84 -14.16
CA GLU A 322 5.68 24.25 -14.56
C GLU A 322 7.07 24.88 -14.69
N GLN A 323 7.95 24.67 -13.70
CA GLN A 323 9.33 25.17 -13.72
C GLN A 323 10.14 24.61 -14.89
N LEU A 324 9.96 23.32 -15.24
CA LEU A 324 10.57 22.74 -16.43
C LEU A 324 10.15 23.51 -17.69
N LEU A 325 8.85 23.79 -17.86
CA LEU A 325 8.35 24.51 -19.02
C LEU A 325 8.79 25.98 -19.05
N GLU A 326 9.01 26.61 -17.89
CA GLU A 326 9.57 27.96 -17.79
C GLU A 326 11.03 28.00 -18.24
N HIS A 327 11.87 27.13 -17.68
CA HIS A 327 13.32 27.18 -17.83
C HIS A 327 13.87 26.38 -19.01
N ALA A 328 13.09 25.48 -19.61
CA ALA A 328 13.47 24.70 -20.78
C ALA A 328 12.41 24.77 -21.89
N PRO A 329 12.36 25.90 -22.63
CA PRO A 329 11.43 26.07 -23.75
C PRO A 329 11.54 24.98 -24.82
N GLU A 330 12.70 24.32 -24.94
CA GLU A 330 12.95 23.23 -25.88
C GLU A 330 12.08 21.99 -25.66
N TYR A 331 11.49 21.81 -24.47
CA TYR A 331 10.55 20.72 -24.18
C TYR A 331 9.09 21.07 -24.47
N ARG A 332 8.77 22.35 -24.66
CA ARG A 332 7.39 22.78 -24.99
C ARG A 332 6.93 22.10 -26.28
N GLU A 333 5.67 21.68 -26.29
CA GLU A 333 5.04 20.91 -27.37
C GLU A 333 5.65 19.54 -27.69
N LYS A 334 6.81 19.17 -27.09
CA LYS A 334 7.45 17.84 -27.24
C LYS A 334 7.13 16.88 -26.10
N VAL A 335 6.73 17.40 -24.93
CA VAL A 335 6.34 16.60 -23.77
C VAL A 335 4.89 16.87 -23.39
N VAL A 336 4.25 15.89 -22.77
CA VAL A 336 2.94 16.06 -22.12
C VAL A 336 2.95 15.38 -20.77
N PHE A 337 2.47 16.10 -19.75
CA PHE A 337 2.28 15.53 -18.43
C PHE A 337 0.86 14.98 -18.30
N VAL A 338 0.74 13.67 -18.19
CA VAL A 338 -0.53 12.98 -17.95
C VAL A 338 -0.63 12.69 -16.46
N ASN A 339 -1.56 13.37 -15.78
CA ASN A 339 -1.79 13.19 -14.35
C ASN A 339 -3.17 12.59 -14.10
N ILE A 340 -3.20 11.34 -13.65
CA ILE A 340 -4.41 10.59 -13.35
C ILE A 340 -4.52 10.46 -11.84
N LEU A 341 -5.51 11.15 -11.27
CA LEU A 341 -5.80 11.12 -9.84
C LEU A 341 -7.12 10.40 -9.59
N THR A 342 -7.04 9.28 -8.87
CA THR A 342 -8.26 8.60 -8.43
C THR A 342 -8.86 9.35 -7.24
N PRO A 343 -10.16 9.71 -7.30
CA PRO A 343 -10.84 10.37 -6.20
C PRO A 343 -10.77 9.55 -4.90
N PRO A 344 -10.62 10.19 -3.73
CA PRO A 344 -10.78 9.51 -2.45
C PRO A 344 -12.27 9.25 -2.20
N ALA A 345 -12.58 8.55 -1.11
CA ALA A 345 -13.97 8.44 -0.66
C ALA A 345 -14.53 9.82 -0.28
N ASP A 346 -15.77 10.12 -0.69
CA ASP A 346 -16.40 11.44 -0.51
C ASP A 346 -16.46 11.91 0.95
N GLN A 347 -16.45 10.96 1.89
CA GLN A 347 -16.49 11.22 3.33
C GLN A 347 -15.18 11.81 3.87
N ILE A 348 -14.06 11.74 3.13
CA ILE A 348 -12.75 12.15 3.63
C ILE A 348 -12.51 13.63 3.29
N ALA A 349 -12.78 14.50 4.27
CA ALA A 349 -12.66 15.94 4.14
C ALA A 349 -11.22 16.43 3.91
N ALA A 350 -10.24 15.74 4.47
CA ALA A 350 -8.83 16.13 4.49
C ALA A 350 -8.21 16.36 3.10
N TYR A 351 -8.80 15.79 2.04
CA TYR A 351 -8.27 15.88 0.68
C TYR A 351 -8.90 16.98 -0.19
N ARG A 352 -9.92 17.70 0.30
CA ARG A 352 -10.58 18.75 -0.49
C ARG A 352 -9.67 19.94 -0.80
N SER A 353 -8.80 20.32 0.14
CA SER A 353 -7.84 21.43 -0.06
C SER A 353 -6.80 21.10 -1.12
N VAL A 354 -6.18 19.91 -1.06
CA VAL A 354 -5.19 19.47 -2.06
C VAL A 354 -5.82 19.34 -3.44
N ARG A 355 -7.09 18.90 -3.56
CA ARG A 355 -7.80 18.90 -4.84
C ARG A 355 -7.89 20.30 -5.44
N LYS A 356 -8.34 21.27 -4.65
CA LYS A 356 -8.51 22.65 -5.11
C LYS A 356 -7.18 23.24 -5.58
N GLU A 357 -6.10 22.96 -4.86
CA GLU A 357 -4.77 23.41 -5.23
C GLU A 357 -4.27 22.78 -6.54
N VAL A 358 -4.46 21.47 -6.71
CA VAL A 358 -4.18 20.77 -7.98
C VAL A 358 -4.96 21.37 -9.13
N ASP A 359 -6.28 21.55 -9.00
CA ASP A 359 -7.14 22.09 -10.06
C ASP A 359 -6.69 23.51 -10.46
N LEU A 360 -6.30 24.34 -9.49
CA LEU A 360 -5.77 25.69 -9.75
C LEU A 360 -4.43 25.66 -10.50
N ILE A 361 -3.49 24.82 -10.09
CA ILE A 361 -2.17 24.75 -10.73
C ILE A 361 -2.29 24.17 -12.14
N VAL A 362 -3.11 23.13 -12.36
CA VAL A 362 -3.40 22.60 -13.69
C VAL A 362 -3.97 23.70 -14.61
N GLY A 363 -4.94 24.46 -14.11
CA GLY A 363 -5.52 25.59 -14.84
C GLY A 363 -4.48 26.67 -15.17
N ARG A 364 -3.59 27.00 -14.22
CA ARG A 364 -2.49 27.95 -14.40
C ARG A 364 -1.52 27.50 -15.50
N ILE A 365 -1.02 26.26 -15.42
CA ILE A 365 -0.05 25.73 -16.38
C ILE A 365 -0.67 25.71 -17.78
N ASN A 366 -1.87 25.13 -17.93
CA ASN A 366 -2.52 25.05 -19.22
C ASN A 366 -2.88 26.43 -19.77
N GLY A 367 -3.37 27.35 -18.94
CA GLY A 367 -3.69 28.72 -19.36
C GLY A 367 -2.47 29.52 -19.83
N ARG A 368 -1.28 29.20 -19.32
CA ARG A 368 -0.03 29.90 -19.65
C ARG A 368 0.73 29.31 -20.84
N PHE A 369 0.71 27.98 -20.99
CA PHE A 369 1.57 27.29 -21.96
C PHE A 369 0.83 26.56 -23.08
N ALA A 370 -0.49 26.37 -23.00
CA ALA A 370 -1.22 25.65 -24.04
C ALA A 370 -1.20 26.38 -25.39
N THR A 371 -1.20 25.60 -26.46
CA THR A 371 -1.38 26.05 -27.84
C THR A 371 -2.62 25.38 -28.43
N LEU A 372 -2.98 25.72 -29.67
CA LEU A 372 -4.10 25.08 -30.36
C LEU A 372 -3.96 23.55 -30.48
N SER A 373 -2.71 23.05 -30.54
CA SER A 373 -2.40 21.64 -30.77
C SER A 373 -1.79 20.93 -29.55
N TRP A 374 -1.62 21.64 -28.43
CA TRP A 374 -0.91 21.12 -27.25
C TRP A 374 -1.53 21.59 -25.94
N THR A 375 -1.96 20.62 -25.13
CA THR A 375 -2.33 20.81 -23.72
C THR A 375 -1.18 20.26 -22.85
N PRO A 376 -0.41 21.12 -22.15
CA PRO A 376 0.76 20.69 -21.40
C PRO A 376 0.47 19.66 -20.31
N VAL A 377 -0.67 19.81 -19.61
CA VAL A 377 -1.12 18.89 -18.55
C VAL A 377 -2.48 18.29 -18.91
N ARG A 378 -2.50 16.98 -19.17
CA ARG A 378 -3.73 16.20 -19.31
C ARG A 378 -4.10 15.61 -17.94
N TYR A 379 -5.04 16.27 -17.28
CA TYR A 379 -5.50 15.92 -15.92
C TYR A 379 -6.80 15.13 -15.95
N PHE A 380 -6.81 13.97 -15.29
CA PHE A 380 -7.98 13.11 -15.15
C PHE A 380 -8.29 12.85 -13.68
N TYR A 381 -9.45 13.30 -13.21
CA TYR A 381 -9.95 13.04 -11.86
C TYR A 381 -11.03 11.95 -11.87
N LYS A 382 -10.62 10.69 -12.07
CA LYS A 382 -11.52 9.53 -12.14
C LYS A 382 -10.79 8.24 -11.79
N PRO A 383 -11.48 7.22 -11.25
CA PRO A 383 -10.91 5.89 -11.17
C PRO A 383 -10.70 5.33 -12.58
N LEU A 384 -9.66 4.52 -12.76
CA LEU A 384 -9.44 3.74 -13.97
C LEU A 384 -9.51 2.25 -13.67
N PRO A 385 -10.11 1.44 -14.55
CA PRO A 385 -9.93 -0.01 -14.54
C PRO A 385 -8.44 -0.37 -14.60
N TYR A 386 -8.07 -1.49 -13.98
CA TYR A 386 -6.67 -1.91 -13.92
C TYR A 386 -6.05 -2.14 -15.31
N GLU A 387 -6.80 -2.70 -16.25
CA GLU A 387 -6.34 -2.87 -17.65
C GLU A 387 -5.99 -1.54 -18.33
N ASP A 388 -6.72 -0.47 -18.02
CA ASP A 388 -6.48 0.87 -18.57
C ASP A 388 -5.26 1.51 -17.92
N VAL A 389 -5.05 1.29 -16.61
CA VAL A 389 -3.83 1.71 -15.91
C VAL A 389 -2.59 1.07 -16.55
N LEU A 390 -2.62 -0.24 -16.81
CA LEU A 390 -1.53 -0.92 -17.50
C LEU A 390 -1.36 -0.39 -18.93
N ALA A 391 -2.44 -0.06 -19.64
CA ALA A 391 -2.34 0.50 -20.99
C ALA A 391 -1.70 1.91 -20.98
N TRP A 392 -1.93 2.70 -19.94
CA TRP A 392 -1.22 3.96 -19.72
C TRP A 392 0.26 3.75 -19.42
N TYR A 393 0.63 2.77 -18.59
CA TYR A 393 2.03 2.40 -18.39
C TYR A 393 2.68 2.02 -19.72
N ASP A 394 2.01 1.19 -20.50
CA ASP A 394 2.48 0.75 -21.82
C ASP A 394 2.60 1.92 -22.82
N ALA A 395 1.72 2.90 -22.75
CA ALA A 395 1.77 4.06 -23.65
C ALA A 395 2.79 5.12 -23.22
N SER A 396 3.42 4.99 -22.05
CA SER A 396 4.23 6.07 -21.46
C SER A 396 5.72 5.78 -21.48
N SER A 397 6.52 6.80 -21.76
CA SER A 397 7.99 6.71 -21.74
C SER A 397 8.58 6.91 -20.34
N ILE A 398 7.91 7.73 -19.51
CA ILE A 398 8.41 8.09 -18.18
C ILE A 398 7.26 7.91 -17.17
N ALA A 399 7.48 7.10 -16.13
CA ALA A 399 6.65 7.14 -14.93
C ALA A 399 7.28 8.06 -13.90
N TRP A 400 6.50 9.01 -13.39
CA TRP A 400 6.93 10.01 -12.43
C TRP A 400 6.17 9.87 -11.11
N ILE A 401 6.74 9.04 -10.24
CA ILE A 401 6.11 8.56 -9.02
C ILE A 401 6.87 9.11 -7.81
N THR A 402 6.58 10.36 -7.46
CA THR A 402 7.35 11.08 -6.43
C THR A 402 6.51 11.46 -5.20
N PRO A 403 5.97 10.48 -4.44
CA PRO A 403 5.26 10.77 -3.21
C PRO A 403 6.19 11.40 -2.17
N LEU A 404 5.65 12.30 -1.34
CA LEU A 404 6.36 12.86 -0.19
C LEU A 404 6.77 11.78 0.82
N ARG A 405 5.89 10.78 0.99
CA ARG A 405 6.10 9.57 1.79
C ARG A 405 5.25 8.43 1.24
N ASP A 406 5.79 7.22 1.18
CA ASP A 406 5.02 6.03 0.78
C ASP A 406 5.61 4.75 1.40
N GLY A 407 4.75 3.86 1.89
CA GLY A 407 5.19 2.61 2.54
C GLY A 407 5.93 1.69 1.59
N LEU A 408 5.56 1.71 0.31
CA LEU A 408 6.26 0.97 -0.73
C LEU A 408 6.09 1.68 -2.08
N ASN A 409 4.84 1.77 -2.56
CA ASN A 409 4.43 2.19 -3.90
C ASN A 409 4.41 1.04 -4.93
N LEU A 410 3.27 0.36 -5.06
CA LEU A 410 3.08 -0.72 -6.05
C LEU A 410 2.99 -0.21 -7.49
N VAL A 411 2.52 1.02 -7.71
CA VAL A 411 2.47 1.64 -9.05
C VAL A 411 3.85 1.65 -9.72
N ALA A 412 4.90 1.92 -8.95
CA ALA A 412 6.28 1.85 -9.44
C ALA A 412 6.64 0.44 -9.93
N LYS A 413 6.31 -0.60 -9.15
CA LYS A 413 6.57 -2.00 -9.51
C LYS A 413 5.71 -2.46 -10.69
N GLU A 414 4.45 -2.04 -10.75
CA GLU A 414 3.53 -2.33 -11.85
C GLU A 414 4.05 -1.75 -13.17
N PHE A 415 4.51 -0.49 -13.16
CA PHE A 415 5.12 0.14 -14.34
C PHE A 415 6.33 -0.64 -14.84
N VAL A 416 7.25 -1.01 -13.94
CA VAL A 416 8.43 -1.82 -14.28
C VAL A 416 8.02 -3.15 -14.92
N ALA A 417 7.05 -3.85 -14.33
CA ALA A 417 6.58 -5.14 -14.81
C ALA A 417 5.97 -5.09 -16.24
N THR A 418 5.50 -3.91 -16.70
CA THR A 418 4.99 -3.73 -18.07
C THR A 418 6.07 -3.53 -19.14
N ALA A 419 7.34 -3.34 -18.77
CA ALA A 419 8.33 -2.81 -19.69
C ALA A 419 8.65 -3.69 -20.90
N ARG A 420 8.80 -5.02 -20.75
CA ARG A 420 9.09 -5.98 -21.85
C ARG A 420 10.16 -5.49 -22.82
N ASP A 421 11.35 -5.23 -22.29
CA ASP A 421 12.52 -4.73 -23.02
C ASP A 421 12.42 -3.32 -23.61
N ARG A 422 11.35 -2.56 -23.35
CA ARG A 422 11.20 -1.20 -23.91
C ARG A 422 12.04 -0.16 -23.17
N ALA A 423 12.43 0.87 -23.91
CA ALA A 423 13.05 2.06 -23.36
C ALA A 423 12.01 2.86 -22.58
N MET A 424 12.04 2.69 -21.26
CA MET A 424 11.13 3.31 -20.31
C MET A 424 11.93 3.75 -19.07
N THR A 425 11.52 4.85 -18.47
CA THR A 425 12.22 5.42 -17.30
C THR A 425 11.29 5.55 -16.12
N LEU A 426 11.77 5.16 -14.94
CA LEU A 426 11.07 5.39 -13.67
C LEU A 426 11.82 6.47 -12.86
N ILE A 427 11.14 7.59 -12.65
CA ILE A 427 11.52 8.58 -11.64
C ILE A 427 10.75 8.25 -10.36
N LEU A 428 11.46 8.00 -9.26
CA LEU A 428 10.87 7.55 -8.00
C LEU A 428 11.34 8.41 -6.83
N SER A 429 10.42 8.70 -5.90
CA SER A 429 10.79 9.39 -4.65
C SER A 429 11.80 8.59 -3.84
N GLU A 430 12.81 9.27 -3.29
CA GLU A 430 13.68 8.73 -2.24
C GLU A 430 12.92 8.31 -0.97
N PHE A 431 11.67 8.76 -0.84
CA PHE A 431 10.78 8.51 0.29
C PHE A 431 9.66 7.51 -0.01
N ALA A 432 9.78 6.78 -1.12
CA ALA A 432 8.95 5.61 -1.40
C ALA A 432 9.73 4.34 -1.04
N GLY A 433 9.13 3.42 -0.27
CA GLY A 433 9.81 2.19 0.14
C GLY A 433 10.35 1.36 -1.02
N ALA A 434 9.70 1.38 -2.20
CA ALA A 434 10.16 0.68 -3.39
C ALA A 434 11.53 1.18 -3.89
N GLN A 435 11.93 2.42 -3.58
CA GLN A 435 13.25 2.94 -3.97
C GLN A 435 14.39 2.19 -3.29
N VAL A 436 14.15 1.66 -2.09
CA VAL A 436 15.14 0.86 -1.35
C VAL A 436 15.39 -0.48 -2.05
N GLU A 437 14.45 -0.99 -2.85
CA GLU A 437 14.59 -2.24 -3.61
C GLU A 437 14.99 -1.97 -5.07
N LEU A 438 14.41 -0.94 -5.70
CA LEU A 438 14.62 -0.60 -7.12
C LEU A 438 15.85 0.28 -7.31
N LYS A 439 17.04 -0.33 -7.34
CA LYS A 439 18.34 0.36 -7.34
C LYS A 439 18.63 1.25 -8.55
N HIS A 440 17.99 1.00 -9.69
CA HIS A 440 18.32 1.67 -10.97
C HIS A 440 17.37 2.81 -11.36
N VAL A 441 16.47 3.21 -10.46
CA VAL A 441 15.58 4.36 -10.67
C VAL A 441 16.35 5.68 -10.80
N ILE A 442 15.70 6.69 -11.37
CA ILE A 442 16.09 8.08 -11.15
C ILE A 442 15.45 8.52 -9.84
N ALA A 443 16.23 8.51 -8.77
CA ALA A 443 15.77 8.97 -7.46
C ALA A 443 15.55 10.49 -7.48
N ALA A 444 14.46 10.95 -6.87
CA ALA A 444 14.13 12.36 -6.75
C ALA A 444 13.67 12.70 -5.33
N ASN A 445 14.11 13.85 -4.83
CA ASN A 445 13.62 14.42 -3.58
C ASN A 445 12.46 15.38 -3.88
N PRO A 446 11.20 15.01 -3.57
CA PRO A 446 10.04 15.85 -3.88
C PRO A 446 9.95 17.13 -3.02
N TYR A 447 10.79 17.26 -1.99
CA TYR A 447 10.91 18.49 -1.20
C TYR A 447 11.91 19.50 -1.80
N ALA A 448 12.70 19.08 -2.79
CA ALA A 448 13.70 19.92 -3.45
C ALA A 448 13.33 20.12 -4.93
N PRO A 449 12.79 21.29 -5.32
CA PRO A 449 12.41 21.57 -6.70
C PRO A 449 13.54 21.32 -7.72
N ALA A 450 14.78 21.67 -7.35
CA ALA A 450 15.95 21.42 -8.18
C ALA A 450 16.23 19.92 -8.41
N SER A 451 15.96 19.06 -7.41
CA SER A 451 16.07 17.61 -7.56
C SER A 451 15.02 17.06 -8.52
N MET A 452 13.79 17.57 -8.43
CA MET A 452 12.69 17.19 -9.32
C MET A 452 12.95 17.60 -10.78
N ASP A 453 13.46 18.82 -11.01
CA ASP A 453 13.86 19.30 -12.34
C ASP A 453 15.02 18.46 -12.91
N ALA A 454 16.08 18.23 -12.13
CA ALA A 454 17.22 17.41 -12.55
C ALA A 454 16.79 15.97 -12.89
N ALA A 455 15.88 15.37 -12.12
CA ALA A 455 15.35 14.05 -12.38
C ALA A 455 14.55 13.99 -13.69
N LEU A 456 13.70 14.99 -13.95
CA LEU A 456 12.95 15.11 -15.20
C LEU A 456 13.87 15.27 -16.41
N ARG A 457 14.85 16.18 -16.35
CA ARG A 457 15.83 16.39 -17.42
C ARG A 457 16.60 15.11 -17.71
N LYS A 458 17.11 14.46 -16.65
CA LYS A 458 17.80 13.17 -16.79
C LYS A 458 16.90 12.13 -17.47
N ALA A 459 15.62 12.02 -17.11
CA ALA A 459 14.72 11.07 -17.73
C ALA A 459 14.42 11.41 -19.21
N LEU A 460 14.38 12.69 -19.55
CA LEU A 460 14.15 13.18 -20.91
C LEU A 460 15.41 13.07 -21.79
N GLU A 461 16.60 13.09 -21.21
CA GLU A 461 17.86 13.08 -21.97
C GLU A 461 18.53 11.70 -21.99
N MET A 462 18.11 10.76 -21.12
CA MET A 462 18.67 9.42 -21.02
C MET A 462 18.57 8.65 -22.35
N PRO A 463 19.68 8.12 -22.89
CA PRO A 463 19.66 7.28 -24.10
C PRO A 463 18.83 6.01 -23.92
N ASP A 464 18.20 5.54 -25.00
CA ASP A 464 17.33 4.36 -24.98
C ASP A 464 18.01 3.09 -24.47
N ASP A 465 19.30 2.89 -24.78
CA ASP A 465 20.06 1.72 -24.31
C ASP A 465 20.23 1.72 -22.78
N GLU A 466 20.53 2.90 -22.19
CA GLU A 466 20.62 3.04 -20.73
C GLU A 466 19.24 2.84 -20.08
N GLN A 467 18.16 3.34 -20.71
CA GLN A 467 16.80 3.12 -20.21
C GLN A 467 16.47 1.62 -20.16
N ARG A 468 16.77 0.87 -21.22
CA ARG A 468 16.52 -0.58 -21.30
C ARG A 468 17.33 -1.35 -20.26
N GLU A 469 18.62 -1.02 -20.10
CA GLU A 469 19.49 -1.66 -19.11
C GLU A 469 18.95 -1.47 -17.67
N ARG A 470 18.65 -0.21 -17.30
CA ARG A 470 18.09 0.11 -15.98
C ARG A 470 16.75 -0.60 -15.76
N MET A 471 15.89 -0.60 -16.78
CA MET A 471 14.57 -1.20 -16.69
C MET A 471 14.64 -2.72 -16.56
N ALA A 472 15.50 -3.40 -17.33
CA ALA A 472 15.72 -4.84 -17.22
C ALA A 472 16.27 -5.25 -15.84
N ALA A 473 17.18 -4.45 -15.28
CA ALA A 473 17.69 -4.68 -13.93
C ALA A 473 16.58 -4.57 -12.86
N MET A 474 15.70 -3.57 -12.97
CA MET A 474 14.54 -3.44 -12.06
C MET A 474 13.50 -4.53 -12.27
N ASP A 475 13.21 -4.91 -13.52
CA ASP A 475 12.25 -5.96 -13.84
C ASP A 475 12.68 -7.32 -13.27
N LYS A 476 13.98 -7.65 -13.33
CA LYS A 476 14.53 -8.84 -12.65
C LYS A 476 14.22 -8.86 -11.15
N ILE A 477 14.32 -7.70 -10.49
CA ILE A 477 14.04 -7.59 -9.05
C ILE A 477 12.54 -7.77 -8.77
N VAL A 478 11.68 -7.07 -9.51
CA VAL A 478 10.22 -7.13 -9.37
C VAL A 478 9.69 -8.54 -9.63
N ARG A 479 10.22 -9.23 -10.65
CA ARG A 479 9.83 -10.60 -11.00
C ARG A 479 10.37 -11.65 -10.05
N GLY A 480 11.52 -11.40 -9.43
CA GLY A 480 12.08 -12.28 -8.39
C GLY A 480 11.36 -12.20 -7.04
N HIS A 481 10.66 -11.10 -6.78
CA HIS A 481 9.95 -10.83 -5.52
C HIS A 481 8.49 -10.44 -5.80
N ASP A 482 7.76 -11.35 -6.42
CA ASP A 482 6.34 -11.16 -6.71
C ASP A 482 5.47 -11.32 -5.44
N VAL A 483 4.16 -11.18 -5.60
CA VAL A 483 3.21 -11.35 -4.50
C VAL A 483 3.27 -12.75 -3.85
N ALA A 484 3.51 -13.81 -4.62
CA ALA A 484 3.53 -15.17 -4.08
C ALA A 484 4.79 -15.35 -3.23
N ALA A 485 5.94 -14.91 -3.73
CA ALA A 485 7.18 -14.90 -2.98
C ALA A 485 7.07 -14.13 -1.65
N TRP A 486 6.42 -12.95 -1.66
CA TRP A 486 6.15 -12.18 -0.43
C TRP A 486 5.33 -12.97 0.60
N ALA A 487 4.26 -13.62 0.15
CA ALA A 487 3.40 -14.39 1.03
C ALA A 487 4.13 -15.62 1.62
N ASP A 488 4.85 -16.35 0.77
CA ASP A 488 5.62 -17.52 1.18
C ASP A 488 6.75 -17.14 2.13
N GLU A 489 7.44 -16.02 1.91
CA GLU A 489 8.51 -15.54 2.78
C GLU A 489 7.96 -15.16 4.17
N PHE A 490 6.86 -14.39 4.23
CA PHE A 490 6.24 -14.00 5.50
C PHE A 490 5.68 -15.22 6.25
N LEU A 491 4.95 -16.10 5.55
CA LEU A 491 4.40 -17.29 6.16
C LEU A 491 5.53 -18.22 6.61
N THR A 492 6.59 -18.42 5.85
CA THR A 492 7.71 -19.28 6.30
C THR A 492 8.39 -18.70 7.54
N ALA A 493 8.54 -17.37 7.62
CA ALA A 493 9.12 -16.70 8.78
C ALA A 493 8.21 -16.71 10.03
N MET A 494 6.89 -16.84 9.86
CA MET A 494 5.94 -16.79 10.97
C MET A 494 5.94 -18.10 11.77
N THR A 495 6.91 -18.21 12.66
CA THR A 495 7.13 -19.37 13.54
C THR A 495 6.41 -19.21 14.90
N PRO A 496 5.89 -20.31 15.49
CA PRO A 496 5.24 -20.25 16.80
C PRO A 496 6.19 -19.86 17.94
N ARG A 497 5.68 -19.09 18.91
CA ARG A 497 6.48 -18.60 20.05
C ARG A 497 7.26 -19.63 20.85
N HIS A 498 6.73 -20.85 20.96
CA HIS A 498 7.35 -21.91 21.74
C HIS A 498 8.64 -22.44 21.09
N GLU A 499 8.81 -22.25 19.78
CA GLU A 499 10.02 -22.61 19.03
C GLU A 499 11.11 -21.52 19.14
N LEU A 500 10.71 -20.26 19.32
CA LEU A 500 11.63 -19.14 19.56
C LEU A 500 12.48 -19.34 20.81
N ARG A 501 11.86 -19.83 21.88
CA ARG A 501 12.52 -20.09 23.17
C ARG A 501 13.53 -21.24 23.14
N ARG A 502 13.50 -22.10 22.10
CA ARG A 502 14.44 -23.22 21.93
C ARG A 502 15.67 -22.86 21.09
N SER A 503 15.62 -21.72 20.40
CA SER A 503 16.65 -21.30 19.43
C SER A 503 17.54 -20.16 19.95
N ALA A 504 17.30 -19.72 21.19
CA ALA A 504 18.09 -18.76 21.95
C ALA A 504 18.76 -19.50 23.12
#